data_AF-A0AAE3KFP9-F1
#
_entry.id   AF-A0AAE3KFP9-F1
#
_cell.length_a   1.000
_cell.length_b   1.000
_cell.length_c   1.000
_cell.angle_alpha   90.00
_cell.angle_beta   90.00
_cell.angle_gamma   90.00
#
_symmetry.space_group_name_H-M   'P 1'
#
loop_
_entity.id
_entity.type
_entity.pdbx_description
1 polymer ?
#
loop_
_entity_poly.entity_id
_entity_poly.type
_entity_poly.pdbx_seq_one_letter_code
_entity_poly.pdbx_strand_id
1 'polypeptide(L)'
;MEGSNRAVAANALSKTGWVATTKNGMRNEAEKAAYAERKRAEQAGAPYQGVAGHVPDATWMGKGEPYEWHDIAKRVNSSLVGQANGYPIGYKPAKFEIEYPPSN
;
A
#
# COMPACT_ATOMS: atom_id res chain seq x y z
N MET A 1 6.03 6.78 -4.27
CA MET A 1 6.77 6.87 -2.98
C MET A 1 6.43 8.14 -2.20
N GLU A 2 6.21 9.28 -2.86
CA GLU A 2 5.81 10.52 -2.17
C GLU A 2 4.58 10.36 -1.26
N GLY A 3 3.51 9.69 -1.70
CA GLY A 3 2.33 9.45 -0.85
C GLY A 3 2.64 8.61 0.40
N SER A 4 3.53 7.63 0.30
CA SER A 4 3.95 6.83 1.47
C SER A 4 4.73 7.68 2.47
N ASN A 5 5.59 8.58 1.98
CA ASN A 5 6.34 9.51 2.82
C ASN A 5 5.44 10.60 3.41
N ARG A 6 4.36 11.02 2.72
CA ARG A 6 3.30 11.86 3.31
C ARG A 6 2.60 11.16 4.47
N ALA A 7 2.27 9.88 4.34
CA ALA A 7 1.66 9.12 5.42
C ALA A 7 2.61 8.92 6.63
N VAL A 8 3.92 8.76 6.39
CA VAL A 8 4.94 8.77 7.44
C VAL A 8 4.94 10.12 8.16
N ALA A 9 5.01 11.23 7.42
CA ALA A 9 5.02 12.57 7.99
C ALA A 9 3.72 12.90 8.77
N ALA A 10 2.58 12.38 8.31
CA ALA A 10 1.29 12.53 8.96
C ALA A 10 1.08 11.60 10.17
N ASN A 11 2.07 10.78 10.56
CA ASN A 11 1.92 9.73 11.59
C ASN A 11 0.73 8.77 11.33
N ALA A 12 0.37 8.57 10.05
CA ALA A 12 -0.75 7.72 9.65
C ALA A 12 -0.41 6.22 9.64
N LEU A 13 0.88 5.87 9.80
CA LEU A 13 1.34 4.49 9.91
C LEU A 13 0.83 3.80 11.18
N SER A 14 0.73 2.47 11.13
CA SER A 14 0.37 1.66 12.29
C SER A 14 1.27 1.95 13.50
N LYS A 15 0.64 2.09 14.67
CA LYS A 15 1.36 2.25 15.95
C LYS A 15 2.27 1.05 16.25
N THR A 16 1.93 -0.13 15.75
CA THR A 16 2.69 -1.36 15.97
C THR A 16 3.69 -1.69 14.86
N GLY A 17 3.76 -0.93 13.76
CA GLY A 17 4.61 -1.24 12.61
C GLY A 17 3.98 -2.27 11.65
N TRP A 18 4.79 -3.00 10.89
CA TRP A 18 4.36 -4.01 9.91
C TRP A 18 3.41 -5.02 10.57
N VAL A 19 2.15 -5.07 10.10
CA VAL A 19 1.12 -5.97 10.62
C VAL A 19 0.89 -7.09 9.60
N ALA A 20 0.97 -8.35 10.02
CA ALA A 20 0.68 -9.48 9.14
C ALA A 20 -0.78 -9.44 8.65
N THR A 21 -0.98 -9.08 7.37
CA THR A 21 -2.30 -8.94 6.72
C THR A 21 -3.07 -10.26 6.58
N THR A 22 -2.40 -11.40 6.78
CA THR A 22 -2.96 -12.76 6.66
C THR A 22 -3.71 -13.27 7.88
N LYS A 23 -3.53 -12.68 9.07
CA LYS A 23 -4.13 -13.23 10.31
C LYS A 23 -5.45 -12.58 10.76
N ASN A 24 -5.84 -11.43 10.19
CA ASN A 24 -6.93 -10.62 10.76
C ASN A 24 -8.04 -10.20 9.76
N GLY A 25 -8.21 -10.87 8.61
CA GLY A 25 -9.27 -10.50 7.63
C GLY A 25 -9.01 -9.19 6.86
N MET A 26 -7.95 -8.48 7.22
CA MET A 26 -7.50 -7.20 6.67
C MET A 26 -7.21 -7.25 5.15
N ARG A 27 -6.79 -8.43 4.65
CA ARG A 27 -6.65 -8.66 3.20
C ARG A 27 -7.99 -8.54 2.47
N ASN A 28 -9.06 -9.09 3.04
CA ASN A 28 -10.40 -9.03 2.48
C ASN A 28 -10.98 -7.60 2.56
N GLU A 29 -10.73 -6.88 3.66
CA GLU A 29 -11.07 -5.45 3.77
C GLU A 29 -10.35 -4.60 2.72
N ALA A 30 -9.05 -4.80 2.52
CA ALA A 30 -8.26 -4.09 1.52
C ALA A 30 -8.74 -4.40 0.08
N GLU A 31 -9.07 -5.66 -0.22
CA GLU A 31 -9.63 -6.06 -1.52
C GLU A 31 -11.01 -5.42 -1.74
N LYS A 32 -11.87 -5.40 -0.73
CA LYS A 32 -13.20 -4.78 -0.79
C LYS A 32 -13.09 -3.26 -0.98
N ALA A 33 -12.19 -2.59 -0.25
CA ALA A 33 -11.93 -1.17 -0.39
C ALA A 33 -11.40 -0.83 -1.79
N ALA A 34 -10.44 -1.60 -2.30
CA ALA A 34 -9.89 -1.40 -3.65
C ALA A 34 -10.95 -1.63 -4.75
N TYR A 35 -11.84 -2.61 -4.57
CA TYR A 35 -12.95 -2.83 -5.50
C TYR A 35 -13.95 -1.68 -5.49
N ALA A 36 -14.35 -1.20 -4.31
CA ALA A 36 -15.26 -0.06 -4.18
C ALA A 36 -14.66 1.22 -4.80
N GLU A 37 -13.37 1.46 -4.57
CA GLU A 37 -12.66 2.61 -5.13
C GLU A 37 -12.58 2.55 -6.65
N ARG A 38 -12.24 1.39 -7.21
CA ARG A 38 -12.25 1.18 -8.66
C ARG A 38 -13.61 1.48 -9.26
N LYS A 39 -14.67 0.94 -8.66
CA LYS A 39 -16.05 1.17 -9.12
C LYS A 39 -16.43 2.64 -9.06
N ARG A 40 -16.02 3.36 -8.00
CA ARG A 40 -16.22 4.82 -7.87
C ARG A 40 -15.48 5.58 -8.96
N ALA A 41 -14.24 5.20 -9.28
CA ALA A 41 -13.42 5.83 -10.31
C ALA A 41 -13.97 5.56 -11.73
N GLU A 42 -14.45 4.34 -11.99
CA GLU A 42 -15.18 3.97 -13.21
C GLU A 42 -16.45 4.82 -13.38
N GLN A 43 -17.23 4.99 -12.31
CA GLN A 43 -18.45 5.84 -12.32
C GLN A 43 -18.15 7.33 -12.50
N ALA A 44 -16.99 7.80 -12.01
CA ALA A 44 -16.54 9.18 -12.17
C ALA A 44 -15.91 9.46 -13.54
N GLY A 45 -15.82 8.46 -14.44
CA GLY A 45 -15.20 8.59 -15.75
C GLY A 45 -13.66 8.64 -15.74
N ALA A 46 -13.04 8.30 -14.61
CA ALA A 46 -11.59 8.26 -14.44
C ALA A 46 -11.15 6.85 -13.99
N PRO A 47 -11.40 5.79 -14.78
CA PRO A 47 -11.04 4.43 -14.40
C PRO A 47 -9.52 4.29 -14.22
N TYR A 48 -9.14 3.54 -13.19
CA TYR A 48 -7.75 3.11 -13.02
C TYR A 48 -7.30 2.27 -14.23
N GLN A 49 -6.14 2.58 -14.79
CA GLN A 49 -5.48 1.80 -15.86
C GLN A 49 -4.80 0.55 -15.29
N GLY A 50 -4.28 0.64 -14.07
CA GLY A 50 -3.66 -0.46 -13.34
C GLY A 50 -4.59 -1.06 -12.28
N VAL A 51 -4.11 -1.07 -11.04
CA VAL A 51 -4.90 -1.35 -9.84
C VAL A 51 -4.93 -0.11 -8.96
N ALA A 52 -6.01 0.07 -8.20
CA ALA A 52 -6.06 1.02 -7.10
C ALA A 52 -5.12 0.51 -5.99
N GLY A 53 -3.87 0.96 -6.05
CA GLY A 53 -2.82 0.58 -5.11
C GLY A 53 -2.94 1.37 -3.82
N HIS A 54 -2.71 0.70 -2.70
CA HIS A 54 -2.67 1.33 -1.38
C HIS A 54 -1.36 2.11 -1.23
N VAL A 55 -1.45 3.39 -0.86
CA VAL A 55 -0.30 4.22 -0.58
C VAL A 55 -0.43 4.84 0.82
N PRO A 56 0.42 4.44 1.79
CA PRO A 56 1.29 3.27 1.78
C PRO A 56 0.46 1.97 1.84
N ASP A 57 1.10 0.84 1.51
CA ASP A 57 0.44 -0.47 1.50
C ASP A 57 -0.28 -0.75 2.83
N ALA A 58 -1.44 -1.43 2.77
CA ALA A 58 -2.28 -1.72 3.93
C ALA A 58 -1.47 -2.37 5.07
N THR A 59 -0.46 -3.16 4.71
CA THR A 59 0.44 -3.84 5.66
C THR A 59 1.22 -2.88 6.57
N TRP A 60 1.45 -1.63 6.13
CA TRP A 60 2.09 -0.56 6.94
C TRP A 60 1.07 0.29 7.71
N MET A 61 -0.17 0.35 7.23
CA MET A 61 -1.25 1.13 7.85
C MET A 61 -1.94 0.38 9.00
N GLY A 62 -1.92 -0.96 8.98
CA GLY A 62 -2.63 -1.74 10.01
C GLY A 62 -4.16 -1.75 9.85
N LYS A 63 -4.69 -1.13 8.78
CA LYS A 63 -6.12 -1.11 8.39
C LYS A 63 -6.30 -1.32 6.89
N GLY A 64 -7.50 -1.77 6.49
CA GLY A 64 -7.84 -2.04 5.09
C GLY A 64 -8.00 -0.80 4.21
N GLU A 65 -8.23 0.39 4.79
CA GLU A 65 -8.29 1.65 4.03
C GLU A 65 -6.90 2.32 3.94
N PRO A 66 -6.43 2.68 2.72
CA PRO A 66 -5.18 3.39 2.56
C PRO A 66 -5.30 4.85 2.99
N TYR A 67 -4.15 5.51 3.10
CA TYR A 67 -4.09 6.96 3.23
C TYR A 67 -4.39 7.64 1.89
N GLU A 68 -3.80 7.14 0.81
CA GLU A 68 -4.05 7.59 -0.56
C GLU A 68 -4.19 6.39 -1.51
N TRP A 69 -5.01 6.57 -2.54
CA TRP A 69 -5.12 5.66 -3.67
C TRP A 69 -4.23 6.15 -4.80
N HIS A 70 -3.54 5.22 -5.46
CA HIS A 70 -2.74 5.56 -6.63
C HIS A 70 -2.94 4.52 -7.71
N ASP A 71 -2.97 4.96 -8.97
CA ASP A 71 -2.90 4.04 -10.09
C ASP A 71 -1.50 3.42 -10.15
N ILE A 72 -1.44 2.10 -9.92
CA ILE A 72 -0.19 1.34 -9.92
C ILE A 72 -0.36 0.14 -10.83
N ALA A 73 0.63 -0.16 -11.66
CA ALA A 73 0.63 -1.39 -12.44
C ALA A 73 0.62 -2.62 -11.51
N LYS A 74 -0.21 -3.63 -11.81
CA LYS A 74 -0.38 -4.84 -10.99
C LYS A 74 0.96 -5.51 -10.61
N ARG A 75 1.91 -5.57 -11.55
CA ARG A 75 3.25 -6.15 -11.32
C ARG A 75 4.05 -5.37 -10.27
N VAL A 76 3.98 -4.04 -10.31
CA VAL A 76 4.65 -3.16 -9.33
C VAL A 76 4.01 -3.35 -7.96
N ASN A 77 2.69 -3.39 -7.88
CA ASN A 77 1.97 -3.63 -6.62
C ASN A 77 2.34 -4.98 -5.99
N SER A 78 2.35 -6.07 -6.78
CA SER A 78 2.79 -7.39 -6.30
C SER A 78 4.25 -7.40 -5.83
N SER A 79 5.14 -6.66 -6.50
CA SER A 79 6.55 -6.56 -6.12
C SER A 79 6.73 -5.84 -4.78
N LEU A 80 6.02 -4.73 -4.56
CA LEU A 80 6.05 -3.97 -3.30
C LEU A 80 5.54 -4.81 -2.12
N VAL A 81 4.44 -5.55 -2.31
CA VAL A 81 3.94 -6.51 -1.30
C VAL A 81 4.96 -7.61 -1.04
N GLY A 82 5.62 -8.12 -2.08
CA GLY A 82 6.68 -9.12 -1.96
C GLY A 82 7.89 -8.62 -1.15
N GLN A 83 8.33 -7.39 -1.38
CA GLN A 83 9.39 -6.74 -0.61
C GLN A 83 9.01 -6.54 0.85
N ALA A 84 7.74 -6.21 1.13
CA ALA A 84 7.25 -6.02 2.50
C ALA A 84 7.38 -7.30 3.34
N ASN A 85 7.25 -8.49 2.75
CA ASN A 85 7.45 -9.78 3.45
C ASN A 85 8.90 -10.02 3.90
N GLY A 86 9.87 -9.24 3.41
CA GLY A 86 11.26 -9.29 3.86
C GLY A 86 11.50 -8.64 5.23
N TYR A 87 10.53 -7.87 5.75
CA TYR A 87 10.65 -7.19 7.03
C TYR A 87 9.97 -7.97 8.17
N PRO A 88 10.54 -8.00 9.39
CA PRO A 88 9.93 -8.68 10.52
C PRO A 88 8.65 -7.99 11.00
N ILE A 89 7.72 -8.75 11.60
CA ILE A 89 6.49 -8.22 12.23
C ILE A 89 6.87 -7.14 13.23
N GLY A 90 6.24 -5.99 13.10
CA GLY A 90 6.51 -4.82 13.93
C GLY A 90 7.58 -3.85 13.39
N TYR A 91 8.16 -4.11 12.23
CA TYR A 91 9.08 -3.16 11.60
C TYR A 91 8.37 -1.85 11.23
N LYS A 92 8.93 -0.70 11.62
CA LYS A 92 8.37 0.62 11.32
C LYS A 92 9.32 1.38 10.38
N PRO A 93 8.93 1.60 9.11
CA PRO A 93 9.76 2.32 8.17
C PRO A 93 9.78 3.81 8.54
N ALA A 94 10.97 4.40 8.56
CA ALA A 94 11.16 5.84 8.74
C ALA A 94 11.05 6.63 7.42
N LYS A 95 11.31 5.97 6.28
CA LYS A 95 11.16 6.51 4.93
C LYS A 95 11.05 5.36 3.92
N PHE A 96 10.40 5.63 2.78
CA PHE A 96 10.36 4.74 1.62
C PHE A 96 11.24 5.33 0.51
N GLU A 97 12.20 4.54 0.01
CA GLU A 97 13.17 4.93 -1.01
C GLU A 97 13.22 3.90 -2.15
N ILE A 98 13.46 4.38 -3.37
CA ILE A 98 13.80 3.50 -4.51
C ILE A 98 15.31 3.29 -4.44
N GLU A 99 15.76 2.07 -4.22
CA GLU A 99 17.15 1.71 -4.49
C GLU A 99 17.23 1.15 -5.91
N TYR A 100 17.99 1.83 -6.78
CA TYR A 100 18.36 1.26 -8.07
C TYR A 100 19.59 0.40 -7.84
N PRO A 101 19.61 -0.88 -8.27
CA PRO A 101 20.84 -1.65 -8.23
C PRO A 101 21.92 -0.90 -9.03
N PRO A 102 23.20 -0.94 -8.58
CA PRO A 102 24.26 -0.28 -9.31
C PRO A 102 24.27 -0.78 -10.76
N SER A 103 24.34 0.16 -11.70
CA SER A 103 24.47 -0.15 -13.12
C SER A 103 25.79 -0.89 -13.32
N ASN A 104 25.71 -2.14 -13.77
CA ASN A 104 26.87 -2.99 -14.03
C ASN A 104 27.47 -2.70 -15.41
#